data_AF-A0AA88S2W9-F1
#
_entry.id   AF-A0AA88S2W9-F1
#
_cell.length_a   1.000
_cell.length_b   1.000
_cell.length_c   1.000
_cell.angle_alpha   90.00
_cell.angle_beta   90.00
_cell.angle_gamma   90.00
#
_symmetry.space_group_name_H-M   'P 1'
#
loop_
_entity.id
_entity.type
_entity.pdbx_description
1 polymer ?
#
loop_
_entity_poly.entity_id
_entity_poly.type
_entity_poly.pdbx_seq_one_letter_code
_entity_poly.pdbx_strand_id
1 'polypeptide(L)'
;MSSRRSRSRQQSGVSRISDDQIADLVSKLQQLIPEIRNRRSDKVSASKVLQETCNYIRNLHREVDDLSDRLAELLENTDSDSAQAAIIRSLL
;
A
#
# COMPACT_ATOMS: atom_id res chain seq x y z
N MET A 1 -23.82 -50.51 -28.55
CA MET A 1 -23.24 -50.37 -27.20
C MET A 1 -22.69 -48.97 -27.05
N SER A 2 -23.47 -48.07 -26.43
CA SER A 2 -23.17 -46.63 -26.43
C SER A 2 -22.42 -46.25 -25.17
N SER A 3 -21.14 -45.91 -25.35
CA SER A 3 -20.19 -45.59 -24.28
C SER A 3 -20.60 -44.29 -23.57
N ARG A 4 -20.90 -44.41 -22.28
CA ARG A 4 -21.18 -43.29 -21.38
C ARG A 4 -19.88 -42.57 -21.05
N ARG A 5 -19.54 -41.52 -21.81
CA ARG A 5 -18.44 -40.64 -21.46
C ARG A 5 -18.97 -39.48 -20.62
N SER A 6 -19.04 -39.68 -19.31
CA SER A 6 -19.18 -38.63 -18.32
C SER A 6 -17.92 -37.76 -18.33
N ARG A 7 -17.90 -36.72 -19.16
CA ARG A 7 -16.88 -35.69 -19.10
C ARG A 7 -17.27 -34.71 -18.01
N SER A 8 -16.63 -34.89 -16.86
CA SER A 8 -16.48 -33.86 -15.83
C SER A 8 -16.12 -32.54 -16.51
N ARG A 9 -17.06 -31.60 -16.54
CA ARG A 9 -16.77 -30.21 -16.89
C ARG A 9 -16.04 -29.64 -15.68
N GLN A 10 -14.71 -29.73 -15.69
CA GLN A 10 -13.87 -28.83 -14.93
C GLN A 10 -14.18 -27.42 -15.44
N GLN A 11 -15.12 -26.75 -14.77
CA GLN A 11 -15.15 -25.30 -14.77
C GLN A 11 -13.93 -24.87 -13.97
N SER A 12 -12.82 -24.67 -14.69
CA SER A 12 -11.76 -23.77 -14.29
C SER A 12 -12.33 -22.35 -14.30
N GLY A 13 -13.22 -22.09 -13.33
CA GLY A 13 -13.75 -20.78 -13.03
C GLY A 13 -12.67 -20.03 -12.29
N VAL A 14 -12.37 -18.81 -12.75
CA VAL A 14 -11.68 -17.78 -11.97
C VAL A 14 -12.26 -17.85 -10.56
N SER A 15 -11.43 -18.20 -9.57
CA SER A 15 -11.89 -18.28 -8.17
C SER A 15 -12.49 -16.93 -7.81
N ARG A 16 -13.82 -16.92 -7.63
CA ARG A 16 -14.51 -15.72 -7.18
C ARG A 16 -14.02 -15.44 -5.77
N ILE A 17 -13.46 -14.26 -5.56
CA ILE A 17 -13.13 -13.79 -4.21
C ILE A 17 -14.39 -13.87 -3.35
N SER A 18 -14.28 -14.46 -2.16
CA SER A 18 -15.39 -14.54 -1.22
C SER A 18 -15.51 -13.28 -0.38
N ASP A 19 -16.70 -13.00 0.16
CA ASP A 19 -16.93 -11.84 1.03
C ASP A 19 -16.04 -11.90 2.29
N ASP A 20 -15.75 -13.10 2.81
CA ASP A 20 -14.82 -13.28 3.93
C ASP A 20 -13.40 -12.85 3.57
N GLN A 21 -12.95 -13.14 2.34
CA GLN A 21 -11.65 -12.68 1.86
C GLN A 21 -11.61 -11.16 1.69
N ILE A 22 -12.71 -10.54 1.25
CA ILE A 22 -12.83 -9.08 1.18
C ILE A 22 -12.75 -8.48 2.59
N ALA A 23 -13.47 -9.06 3.56
CA ALA A 23 -13.47 -8.59 4.95
C ALA A 23 -12.09 -8.70 5.61
N ASP A 24 -11.35 -9.79 5.37
CA ASP A 24 -9.97 -9.97 5.83
C ASP A 24 -9.02 -8.93 5.22
N LEU A 25 -9.12 -8.68 3.90
CA LEU A 25 -8.32 -7.65 3.24
C LEU A 25 -8.60 -6.25 3.79
N VAL A 26 -9.87 -5.90 3.99
CA VAL A 26 -10.27 -4.63 4.60
C VAL A 26 -9.72 -4.50 6.02
N SER A 27 -9.78 -5.57 6.81
CA SER A 27 -9.23 -5.60 8.18
C SER A 27 -7.72 -5.38 8.20
N LYS A 28 -6.98 -5.99 7.25
CA LYS A 28 -5.54 -5.76 7.07
C LYS A 28 -5.22 -4.32 6.69
N LEU A 29 -5.99 -3.74 5.77
CA LEU A 29 -5.82 -2.33 5.40
C LEU A 29 -6.03 -1.40 6.60
N GLN A 30 -7.06 -1.64 7.41
CA GLN A 30 -7.32 -0.82 8.61
C GLN A 30 -6.13 -0.79 9.59
N GLN A 31 -5.42 -1.91 9.75
CA GLN A 31 -4.26 -2.00 10.65
C GLN A 31 -3.06 -1.18 10.17
N LEU A 32 -2.93 -1.01 8.85
CA LEU A 32 -1.83 -0.29 8.21
C LEU A 32 -2.06 1.22 8.11
N ILE A 33 -3.28 1.70 8.30
CA ILE A 33 -3.64 3.12 8.10
C ILE A 33 -3.66 3.83 9.46
N PRO A 34 -2.72 4.75 9.73
CA PRO A 34 -2.63 5.46 11.00
C PRO A 34 -3.92 6.19 11.39
N GLU A 35 -4.58 6.81 10.41
CA GLU A 35 -5.78 7.64 10.55
C GLU A 35 -6.99 6.81 11.03
N ILE A 36 -7.04 5.54 10.64
CA ILE A 36 -8.08 4.61 11.07
C ILE A 36 -7.71 4.01 12.42
N ARG A 37 -6.46 3.59 12.61
CA ARG A 37 -5.99 2.98 13.86
C ARG A 37 -6.15 3.92 15.06
N ASN A 38 -5.94 5.22 14.85
CA ASN A 38 -6.03 6.21 15.92
C ASN A 38 -7.48 6.61 16.25
N ARG A 39 -8.42 6.42 15.32
CA ARG A 39 -9.85 6.55 15.57
C ARG A 39 -10.37 5.23 16.13
N ARG A 40 -10.33 5.08 17.46
CA ARG A 40 -11.11 4.04 18.17
C ARG A 40 -12.59 4.21 17.83
N SER A 41 -13.11 3.53 16.81
CA SER A 41 -14.53 3.59 16.49
C SER A 41 -14.98 2.44 15.59
N ASP A 42 -15.27 1.33 16.25
CA ASP A 42 -16.17 0.18 16.01
C ASP A 42 -16.97 -0.03 14.71
N LYS A 43 -17.11 0.90 13.75
CA LYS A 43 -17.82 0.65 12.46
C LYS A 43 -17.33 1.56 11.32
N VAL A 44 -16.10 1.41 10.87
CA VAL A 44 -15.63 2.06 9.63
C VAL A 44 -16.03 1.20 8.42
N SER A 45 -16.77 1.76 7.47
CA SER A 45 -17.20 1.03 6.26
C SER A 45 -16.00 0.68 5.37
N ALA A 46 -16.08 -0.43 4.62
CA ALA A 46 -15.02 -0.83 3.69
C ALA A 46 -14.68 0.26 2.67
N SER A 47 -15.67 1.00 2.17
CA SER A 47 -15.45 2.14 1.28
C SER A 47 -14.64 3.25 1.94
N LYS A 48 -14.90 3.54 3.22
CA LYS A 48 -14.12 4.53 3.97
C LYS A 48 -12.69 4.05 4.21
N VAL A 49 -12.49 2.76 4.53
CA VAL A 49 -11.14 2.18 4.66
C VAL A 49 -10.36 2.39 3.37
N LEU A 50 -10.92 1.98 2.23
CA LEU A 50 -10.26 2.12 0.92
C LEU A 50 -9.97 3.58 0.58
N GLN A 51 -10.88 4.50 0.90
CA GLN A 51 -10.66 5.93 0.69
C GLN A 51 -9.46 6.44 1.50
N GLU A 52 -9.40 6.12 2.79
CA GLU A 52 -8.27 6.49 3.64
C GLU A 52 -6.98 5.80 3.19
N THR A 53 -7.02 4.55 2.71
CA THR A 53 -5.85 3.88 2.11
C THR A 53 -5.30 4.70 0.94
N CYS A 54 -6.16 5.09 0.01
CA CYS A 54 -5.75 5.86 -1.17
C CYS A 54 -5.20 7.24 -0.80
N ASN A 55 -5.80 7.88 0.20
CA ASN A 55 -5.32 9.16 0.71
C ASN A 55 -3.95 9.00 1.38
N TYR A 56 -3.78 7.98 2.22
CA TYR A 56 -2.53 7.70 2.90
C TYR A 56 -1.39 7.42 1.91
N ILE A 57 -1.62 6.59 0.89
CA ILE A 57 -0.65 6.35 -0.19
C ILE A 57 -0.28 7.65 -0.90
N ARG A 58 -1.27 8.49 -1.25
CA ARG A 58 -1.01 9.76 -1.93
C ARG A 58 -0.16 10.71 -1.07
N ASN A 59 -0.45 10.79 0.23
CA ASN A 59 0.33 11.61 1.15
C ASN A 59 1.75 11.08 1.32
N LEU A 60 1.91 9.75 1.45
CA LEU A 60 3.23 9.12 1.54
C LEU A 60 4.08 9.42 0.30
N HIS A 61 3.52 9.32 -0.90
CA HIS A 61 4.23 9.68 -2.12
C HIS A 61 4.67 11.14 -2.12
N ARG A 62 3.78 12.07 -1.72
CA ARG A 62 4.14 13.50 -1.61
C ARG A 62 5.24 13.75 -0.60
N GLU A 63 5.18 13.11 0.57
CA GLU A 63 6.23 13.24 1.59
C GLU A 63 7.57 12.71 1.06
N VAL A 64 7.57 11.60 0.32
CA VAL A 64 8.78 11.07 -0.33
C VAL A 64 9.32 12.05 -1.38
N ASP A 65 8.46 12.62 -2.21
CA ASP A 65 8.86 13.60 -3.23
C ASP A 65 9.43 14.87 -2.58
N ASP A 66 8.74 15.45 -1.60
CA ASP A 66 9.17 16.65 -0.86
C ASP A 66 10.49 16.41 -0.11
N LEU A 67 10.67 15.23 0.51
CA LEU A 67 11.91 14.85 1.16
C LEU A 67 13.05 14.68 0.16
N SER A 68 12.76 14.13 -1.02
CA SER A 68 13.73 13.93 -2.10
C SER A 68 14.23 15.27 -2.64
N ASP A 69 13.30 16.23 -2.86
CA ASP A 69 13.65 17.58 -3.32
C ASP A 69 14.47 18.33 -2.27
N ARG A 70 14.08 18.26 -1.00
CA ARG A 70 14.84 18.87 0.10
C ARG A 70 16.24 18.24 0.25
N LEU A 71 16.37 16.95 0.01
CA LEU A 71 17.67 16.27 0.02
C LEU A 71 18.54 16.74 -1.14
N ALA A 72 17.97 16.89 -2.34
CA ALA A 72 18.67 17.42 -3.50
C ALA A 72 19.16 18.85 -3.25
N GLU A 73 18.31 19.72 -2.72
CA GLU A 73 18.67 21.10 -2.35
C GLU A 73 19.79 21.12 -1.30
N LEU A 74 19.71 20.27 -0.27
CA LEU A 74 20.78 20.15 0.72
C LEU A 74 22.10 19.69 0.07
N LEU A 75 22.06 18.74 -0.85
CA LEU A 75 23.26 18.28 -1.57
C LEU A 75 23.88 19.36 -2.46
N GLU A 76 23.07 20.21 -3.10
CA GLU A 76 23.54 21.32 -3.93
C GLU A 76 24.13 22.47 -3.11
N ASN A 77 23.53 22.77 -1.95
CA ASN A 77 23.92 23.89 -1.10
C ASN A 77 25.02 23.55 -0.07
N THR A 78 25.34 22.27 0.11
CA THR A 78 26.42 21.88 1.02
C THR A 78 27.76 21.96 0.29
N ASP A 79 28.64 22.86 0.73
CA ASP A 79 30.04 22.90 0.28
C ASP A 79 30.62 21.49 0.28
N SER A 80 31.25 21.11 -0.84
CA SER A 80 31.69 19.75 -1.13
C SER A 80 32.55 19.09 -0.04
N ASP A 81 33.18 19.91 0.82
CA ASP A 81 34.08 19.54 1.92
C ASP A 81 33.43 19.47 3.30
N SER A 82 32.12 19.75 3.44
CA SER A 82 31.44 19.66 4.73
C SER A 82 31.25 18.20 5.17
N ALA A 83 31.46 17.93 6.46
CA ALA A 83 31.24 16.61 7.06
C ALA A 83 29.77 16.13 6.90
N GLN A 84 28.81 17.06 6.80
CA GLN A 84 27.41 16.72 6.55
C GLN A 84 27.19 16.24 5.10
N ALA A 85 27.89 16.82 4.11
CA ALA A 85 27.84 16.32 2.73
C ALA A 85 28.41 14.90 2.62
N ALA A 86 29.50 14.61 3.34
CA ALA A 86 30.11 13.28 3.36
C ALA A 86 29.16 12.22 3.95
N ILE A 87 28.43 12.55 5.02
CA ILE A 87 27.44 11.65 5.62
C ILE A 87 26.29 11.40 4.64
N ILE A 88 25.73 12.44 4.02
CA ILE A 88 24.62 12.27 3.07
C ILE A 88 25.05 11.42 1.87
N ARG A 89 26.24 11.65 1.29
CA ARG A 89 26.77 10.83 0.19
C ARG A 89 27.02 9.38 0.58
N SER A 90 27.32 9.09 1.85
CA SER A 90 27.56 7.72 2.33
C SER A 90 26.30 6.89 2.53
N LEU A 91 25.12 7.54 2.54
CA LEU A 91 23.81 6.90 2.70
C LEU A 91 23.15 6.55 1.36
N LEU A 92 23.72 7.04 0.24
CA LEU A 92 23.36 6.69 -1.14
C LEU A 92 24.20 5.50 -1.61
#